data_AF-A0A434A729-F1
#
_entry.id   AF-A0A434A729-F1
#
_cell.length_a   1.000
_cell.length_b   1.000
_cell.length_c   1.000
_cell.angle_alpha   90.00
_cell.angle_beta   90.00
_cell.angle_gamma   90.00
#
_symmetry.space_group_name_H-M   'P 1'
#
loop_
_entity.id
_entity.type
_entity.pdbx_description
1 polymer ?
#
loop_
_entity_poly.entity_id
_entity_poly.type
_entity_poly.pdbx_seq_one_letter_code
_entity_poly.pdbx_strand_id
1 'polypeptide(L)'
;MFKKLFGALEGESRQENQNYEQPQSSNDNYEDDYENENQEVEYDPDTLHGIHYDIEDFDNEVTSRAEAWIQDERSRGEELREKDTQSIYLNYRREVYKEWNNCDSDQMIRFEKANSLKYTGVQTSGFVKVDDDNPFLEPVHGLSLRDYTAMCLKISAGIDYQEVCKAMGIEPIIWEELNTIWPQRMGEDTSFTVTTLFGQYYAESVTIPQLENLKTEISEEGLANLERIKTDRYFYEELAGARQAAYEYGIDGAQWILDTFGINLADFQSVAMQWMTEQNQNWNAEDVTAFSNHQQEKQKEYAAKFAAEQGGNIADDVSF
;
A
#
# COMPACT_ATOMS: atom_id res chain seq x y z
N MET A 1 7.58 27.93 -6.43
CA MET A 1 6.38 27.44 -5.71
C MET A 1 6.75 26.49 -4.56
N PHE A 2 7.55 25.43 -4.77
CA PHE A 2 8.02 24.56 -3.67
C PHE A 2 8.99 25.20 -2.65
N LYS A 3 9.72 26.27 -3.00
CA LYS A 3 10.68 26.91 -2.07
C LYS A 3 10.05 27.69 -0.90
N LYS A 4 8.78 28.10 -0.98
CA LYS A 4 8.13 28.84 0.12
C LYS A 4 7.57 27.94 1.21
N LEU A 5 7.23 26.69 0.90
CA LEU A 5 6.84 25.70 1.89
C LEU A 5 8.04 25.29 2.77
N PHE A 6 9.25 25.27 2.20
CA PHE A 6 10.50 25.02 2.94
C PHE A 6 11.13 26.28 3.56
N GLY A 7 10.96 27.45 2.94
CA GLY A 7 11.56 28.70 3.41
C GLY A 7 10.94 29.33 4.67
N ALA A 8 9.84 28.79 5.19
CA ALA A 8 9.32 29.15 6.51
C ALA A 8 9.94 28.31 7.65
N LEU A 9 10.70 27.25 7.31
CA LEU A 9 11.44 26.41 8.25
C LEU A 9 12.93 26.79 8.36
N GLU A 10 13.47 27.58 7.44
CA GLU A 10 14.84 28.11 7.52
C GLU A 10 14.83 29.64 7.53
N GLY A 11 15.06 30.21 8.71
CA GLY A 11 15.24 31.65 8.87
C GLY A 11 16.57 32.13 8.29
N GLU A 12 16.52 32.96 7.26
CA GLU A 12 17.62 33.84 6.84
C GLU A 12 17.11 35.29 6.85
N SER A 13 17.84 36.34 7.25
CA SER A 13 19.13 36.55 7.90
C SER A 13 19.25 38.07 8.16
N ARG A 14 20.01 38.52 9.19
CA ARG A 14 20.94 39.68 9.12
C ARG A 14 21.57 40.05 10.48
N GLN A 15 22.86 39.71 10.57
CA GLN A 15 24.03 40.39 11.16
C GLN A 15 23.86 41.48 12.24
N GLU A 16 24.59 41.31 13.36
CA GLU A 16 25.66 42.25 13.76
C GLU A 16 26.64 41.62 14.79
N ASN A 17 27.92 41.95 14.63
CA ASN A 17 29.11 41.51 15.38
C ASN A 17 29.15 42.02 16.83
N GLN A 18 29.73 41.24 17.78
CA GLN A 18 30.91 41.64 18.58
C GLN A 18 31.39 40.57 19.59
N ASN A 19 32.73 40.46 19.67
CA ASN A 19 33.62 39.64 20.52
C ASN A 19 33.20 39.44 22.00
N TYR A 20 33.59 38.31 22.63
CA TYR A 20 34.79 38.19 23.49
C TYR A 20 34.95 36.79 24.15
N GLU A 21 36.17 36.25 24.03
CA GLU A 21 36.97 35.38 24.92
C GLU A 21 36.42 34.10 25.61
N GLN A 22 37.11 32.98 25.37
CA GLN A 22 37.11 31.78 26.21
C GLN A 22 37.82 32.03 27.56
N PRO A 23 37.48 31.22 28.58
CA PRO A 23 38.50 30.34 29.12
C PRO A 23 38.04 28.89 29.36
N GLN A 24 38.96 27.95 29.15
CA GLN A 24 38.87 26.53 29.48
C GLN A 24 38.92 26.28 31.00
N SER A 25 38.01 25.45 31.50
CA SER A 25 38.19 24.32 32.46
C SER A 25 36.77 23.92 32.88
N SER A 26 36.36 22.67 33.06
CA SER A 26 37.02 21.43 33.46
C SER A 26 35.92 20.36 33.31
N ASN A 27 36.29 19.13 32.91
CA ASN A 27 35.43 17.96 33.08
C ASN A 27 34.97 17.87 34.53
N ASP A 28 33.67 17.74 34.77
CA ASP A 28 33.09 16.82 35.75
C ASP A 28 31.58 16.72 35.52
N ASN A 29 31.12 15.46 35.31
CA ASN A 29 29.78 14.91 35.49
C ASN A 29 28.54 15.78 35.22
N TYR A 30 27.93 15.57 34.04
CA TYR A 30 26.49 15.81 33.86
C TYR A 30 25.75 14.50 34.16
N GLU A 31 25.29 14.34 35.41
CA GLU A 31 24.01 13.68 35.66
C GLU A 31 22.94 14.66 35.18
N ASP A 32 22.53 14.51 33.93
CA ASP A 32 21.39 15.22 33.38
C ASP A 32 20.11 14.55 33.90
N ASP A 33 19.56 15.10 34.99
CA ASP A 33 18.15 15.02 35.32
C ASP A 33 17.35 15.74 34.22
N TYR A 34 17.03 15.02 33.15
CA TYR A 34 15.87 15.33 32.33
C TYR A 34 14.83 14.24 32.57
N GLU A 35 13.97 14.47 33.58
CA GLU A 35 12.64 13.90 33.61
C GLU A 35 11.90 14.39 32.35
N ASN A 36 12.09 13.70 31.23
CA ASN A 36 11.17 13.80 30.12
C ASN A 36 9.93 13.00 30.53
N GLU A 37 8.98 13.68 31.19
CA GLU A 37 7.60 13.22 31.28
C GLU A 37 7.04 13.16 29.85
N ASN A 38 7.42 12.12 29.09
CA ASN A 38 6.59 11.62 28.01
C ASN A 38 5.27 11.21 28.67
N GLN A 39 4.32 12.12 28.74
CA GLN A 39 2.93 11.75 28.94
C GLN A 39 2.59 10.82 27.78
N GLU A 40 2.48 9.52 28.06
CA GLU A 40 1.79 8.59 27.18
C GLU A 40 0.37 9.13 27.03
N VAL A 41 0.13 9.90 25.97
CA VAL A 41 -1.21 10.32 25.62
C VAL A 41 -1.96 9.02 25.31
N GLU A 42 -3.01 8.73 26.07
CA GLU A 42 -3.82 7.55 25.79
C GLU A 42 -4.55 7.74 24.45
N TYR A 43 -4.62 6.66 23.66
CA TYR A 43 -5.23 6.68 22.34
C TYR A 43 -6.45 5.77 22.32
N ASP A 44 -7.43 6.16 21.51
CA ASP A 44 -8.50 5.28 21.14
C ASP A 44 -7.92 4.13 20.28
N PRO A 45 -8.04 2.86 20.72
CA PRO A 45 -7.37 1.73 20.06
C PRO A 45 -7.96 1.42 18.67
N ASP A 46 -9.17 1.91 18.38
CA ASP A 46 -9.87 1.64 17.13
C ASP A 46 -9.55 2.70 16.06
N THR A 47 -9.41 3.97 16.47
CA THR A 47 -9.23 5.12 15.57
C THR A 47 -7.81 5.70 15.60
N LEU A 48 -7.04 5.38 16.64
CA LEU A 48 -5.71 5.93 16.94
C LEU A 48 -5.69 7.46 17.09
N HIS A 49 -6.84 8.08 17.35
CA HIS A 49 -6.89 9.45 17.82
C HIS A 49 -6.56 9.52 19.33
N GLY A 50 -6.01 10.64 19.76
CA GLY A 50 -5.82 10.94 21.18
C GLY A 50 -7.18 11.11 21.85
N ILE A 51 -7.34 10.56 23.05
CA ILE A 51 -8.63 10.59 23.75
C ILE A 51 -8.96 11.96 24.38
N HIS A 52 -8.06 12.94 24.23
CA HIS A 52 -8.15 14.28 24.82
C HIS A 52 -8.82 15.31 23.91
N TYR A 53 -9.26 14.92 22.72
CA TYR A 53 -10.06 15.75 21.81
C TYR A 53 -11.14 14.91 21.12
N ASP A 54 -12.20 15.58 20.68
CA ASP A 54 -13.20 14.96 19.81
C ASP A 54 -12.69 14.92 18.35
N ILE A 55 -12.97 13.81 17.65
CA ILE A 55 -12.55 13.64 16.25
C ILE A 55 -13.17 14.71 15.34
N GLU A 56 -14.38 15.18 15.66
CA GLU A 56 -15.03 16.26 14.92
C GLU A 56 -14.25 17.58 15.06
N ASP A 57 -13.75 17.91 16.25
CA ASP A 57 -12.92 19.10 16.46
C ASP A 57 -11.60 19.00 15.69
N PHE A 58 -11.00 17.82 15.68
CA PHE A 58 -9.81 17.54 14.87
C PHE A 58 -10.07 17.76 13.37
N ASP A 59 -11.14 17.18 12.82
CA ASP A 59 -11.48 17.30 11.39
C ASP A 59 -11.87 18.75 11.02
N ASN A 60 -12.51 19.49 11.94
CA ASN A 60 -12.82 20.91 11.77
C ASN A 60 -11.56 21.78 11.73
N GLU A 61 -10.59 21.54 12.61
CA GLU A 61 -9.32 22.27 12.62
C GLU A 61 -8.53 22.03 11.33
N VAL A 62 -8.47 20.78 10.86
CA VAL A 62 -7.83 20.42 9.58
C VAL A 62 -8.51 21.17 8.42
N THR A 63 -9.84 21.15 8.37
CA THR A 63 -10.62 21.86 7.34
C THR A 63 -10.35 23.36 7.37
N SER A 64 -10.40 23.97 8.56
CA SER A 64 -10.15 25.40 8.75
C SER A 64 -8.78 25.83 8.19
N ARG A 65 -7.72 25.09 8.54
CA ARG A 65 -6.35 25.39 8.07
C ARG A 65 -6.18 25.15 6.57
N ALA A 66 -6.69 24.02 6.07
CA ALA A 66 -6.59 23.66 4.66
C ALA A 66 -7.36 24.65 3.77
N GLU A 67 -8.59 25.01 4.13
CA GLU A 67 -9.41 25.96 3.38
C GLU A 67 -8.83 27.37 3.40
N ALA A 68 -8.28 27.82 4.54
CA ALA A 68 -7.58 29.10 4.61
C ALA A 68 -6.40 29.17 3.62
N TRP A 69 -5.62 28.10 3.53
CA TRP A 69 -4.50 28.00 2.59
C TRP A 69 -4.97 27.94 1.12
N ILE A 70 -5.96 27.10 0.83
CA ILE A 70 -6.56 26.97 -0.50
C ILE A 70 -7.11 28.32 -0.97
N GLN A 71 -7.76 29.07 -0.08
CA GLN A 71 -8.34 30.37 -0.39
C GLN A 71 -7.25 31.42 -0.63
N ASP A 72 -6.17 31.40 0.14
CA ASP A 72 -5.00 32.26 -0.08
C ASP A 72 -4.36 32.01 -1.46
N GLU A 73 -4.14 30.75 -1.84
CA GLU A 73 -3.59 30.41 -3.16
C GLU A 73 -4.52 30.79 -4.32
N ARG A 74 -5.82 30.52 -4.18
CA ARG A 74 -6.82 30.98 -5.17
C ARG A 74 -6.86 32.49 -5.28
N SER A 75 -6.71 33.23 -4.17
CA SER A 75 -6.67 34.69 -4.18
C SER A 75 -5.44 35.26 -4.89
N ARG A 76 -4.37 34.47 -5.00
CA ARG A 76 -3.15 34.78 -5.74
C ARG A 76 -3.22 34.40 -7.22
N GLY A 77 -4.34 33.84 -7.65
CA GLY A 77 -4.59 33.44 -9.04
C GLY A 77 -4.11 32.03 -9.38
N GLU A 78 -3.80 31.20 -8.39
CA GLU A 78 -3.43 29.80 -8.61
C GLU A 78 -4.68 28.93 -8.84
N GLU A 79 -4.62 28.08 -9.87
CA GLU A 79 -5.67 27.12 -10.18
C GLU A 79 -5.30 25.76 -9.58
N LEU A 80 -5.84 25.47 -8.39
CA LEU A 80 -5.60 24.22 -7.69
C LEU A 80 -6.49 23.10 -8.28
N ARG A 81 -5.87 22.01 -8.72
CA ARG A 81 -6.59 20.81 -9.14
C ARG A 81 -7.06 20.05 -7.89
N GLU A 82 -7.95 19.10 -8.11
CA GLU A 82 -8.50 18.25 -7.04
C GLU A 82 -7.40 17.48 -6.28
N LYS A 83 -6.42 16.91 -6.99
CA LYS A 83 -5.27 16.23 -6.37
C LYS A 83 -4.41 17.16 -5.51
N ASP A 84 -4.27 18.42 -5.93
CA ASP A 84 -3.50 19.42 -5.17
C ASP A 84 -4.25 19.75 -3.88
N THR A 85 -5.59 19.92 -3.97
CA THR A 85 -6.50 20.10 -2.84
C THR A 85 -6.41 18.95 -1.84
N GLN A 86 -6.53 17.71 -2.29
CA GLN A 86 -6.41 16.52 -1.44
C GLN A 86 -5.06 16.44 -0.72
N SER A 87 -3.97 16.80 -1.41
CA SER A 87 -2.63 16.80 -0.82
C SER A 87 -2.48 17.84 0.29
N ILE A 88 -3.14 19.00 0.16
CA ILE A 88 -3.16 20.06 1.17
C ILE A 88 -3.89 19.58 2.44
N TYR A 89 -5.06 18.97 2.28
CA TYR A 89 -5.81 18.39 3.40
C TYR A 89 -5.00 17.30 4.13
N LEU A 90 -4.31 16.43 3.38
CA LEU A 90 -3.46 15.40 3.97
C LEU A 90 -2.34 16.02 4.81
N ASN A 91 -1.66 17.05 4.30
CA ASN A 91 -0.55 17.69 5.01
C ASN A 91 -1.03 18.37 6.30
N TYR A 92 -2.10 19.15 6.26
CA TYR A 92 -2.62 19.80 7.46
C TYR A 92 -3.13 18.80 8.49
N ARG A 93 -3.66 17.65 8.07
CA ARG A 93 -4.01 16.57 8.99
C ARG A 93 -2.81 16.05 9.77
N ARG A 94 -1.67 15.88 9.11
CA ARG A 94 -0.41 15.45 9.75
C ARG A 94 0.08 16.48 10.76
N GLU A 95 0.01 17.75 10.38
CA GLU A 95 0.41 18.86 11.25
C GLU A 95 -0.46 18.92 12.51
N VAL A 96 -1.79 18.95 12.34
CA VAL A 96 -2.73 19.00 13.48
C VAL A 96 -2.56 17.77 14.37
N TYR A 97 -2.43 16.57 13.79
CA TYR A 97 -2.24 15.35 14.57
C TYR A 97 -0.94 15.38 15.38
N LYS A 98 0.16 15.81 14.76
CA LYS A 98 1.45 15.94 15.44
C LYS A 98 1.40 16.99 16.56
N GLU A 99 0.81 18.14 16.29
CA GLU A 99 0.67 19.23 17.27
C GLU A 99 -0.18 18.79 18.47
N TRP A 100 -1.31 18.14 18.22
CA TRP A 100 -2.28 17.83 19.26
C TRP A 100 -1.87 16.63 20.11
N ASN A 101 -1.16 15.65 19.52
CA ASN A 101 -0.81 14.41 20.21
C ASN A 101 0.66 14.38 20.66
N ASN A 102 1.47 15.38 20.28
CA ASN A 102 2.92 15.38 20.45
C ASN A 102 3.56 14.04 20.01
N CYS A 103 3.06 13.49 18.90
CA CYS A 103 3.32 12.11 18.52
C CYS A 103 4.73 11.89 17.98
N ASP A 104 5.28 10.70 18.23
CA ASP A 104 6.51 10.25 17.57
C ASP A 104 6.24 9.71 16.15
N SER A 105 7.31 9.35 15.44
CA SER A 105 7.24 8.84 14.07
C SER A 105 6.49 7.51 13.97
N ASP A 106 6.59 6.62 14.95
CA ASP A 106 5.94 5.30 14.91
C ASP A 106 4.43 5.45 15.11
N GLN A 107 4.02 6.28 16.06
CA GLN A 107 2.62 6.63 16.27
C GLN A 107 2.03 7.33 15.05
N MET A 108 2.79 8.22 14.41
CA MET A 108 2.35 8.85 13.16
C MET A 108 2.12 7.80 12.07
N ILE A 109 3.05 6.86 11.88
CA ILE A 109 2.93 5.78 10.90
C ILE A 109 1.71 4.90 11.21
N ARG A 110 1.44 4.59 12.48
CA ARG A 110 0.26 3.80 12.89
C ARG A 110 -1.04 4.55 12.62
N PHE A 111 -1.11 5.83 12.97
CA PHE A 111 -2.25 6.70 12.68
C PHE A 111 -2.50 6.80 11.18
N GLU A 112 -1.46 7.05 10.40
CA GLU A 112 -1.55 7.07 8.93
C GLU A 112 -1.96 5.71 8.39
N LYS A 113 -1.43 4.60 8.89
CA LYS A 113 -1.85 3.28 8.42
C LYS A 113 -3.33 3.02 8.72
N ALA A 114 -3.79 3.36 9.92
CA ALA A 114 -5.19 3.19 10.32
C ALA A 114 -6.15 4.13 9.58
N ASN A 115 -5.69 5.32 9.21
CA ASN A 115 -6.56 6.38 8.69
C ASN A 115 -6.25 6.81 7.23
N SER A 116 -5.19 6.29 6.63
CA SER A 116 -4.77 6.60 5.25
C SER A 116 -5.89 6.37 4.26
N LEU A 117 -6.70 5.36 4.50
CA LEU A 117 -7.84 5.00 3.67
C LEU A 117 -9.01 6.00 3.83
N LYS A 118 -9.34 6.45 5.05
CA LYS A 118 -10.38 7.47 5.31
C LYS A 118 -10.11 8.79 4.58
N TYR A 119 -8.84 9.10 4.31
CA TYR A 119 -8.39 10.45 4.02
C TYR A 119 -7.68 10.64 2.67
N THR A 120 -7.47 9.57 1.91
CA THR A 120 -6.87 9.61 0.56
C THR A 120 -7.89 9.70 -0.57
N GLY A 121 -9.19 9.82 -0.25
CA GLY A 121 -10.26 9.85 -1.25
C GLY A 121 -10.55 8.49 -1.91
N VAL A 122 -9.88 7.42 -1.46
CA VAL A 122 -10.26 6.04 -1.73
C VAL A 122 -11.12 5.58 -0.57
N GLN A 123 -12.43 5.48 -0.76
CA GLN A 123 -13.36 5.04 0.28
C GLN A 123 -13.11 3.56 0.60
N THR A 124 -12.26 3.28 1.58
CA THR A 124 -12.29 2.00 2.29
C THR A 124 -12.33 2.29 3.78
N SER A 125 -13.42 1.83 4.41
CA SER A 125 -13.60 1.78 5.86
C SER A 125 -12.33 1.16 6.49
N GLY A 126 -11.95 1.57 7.70
CA GLY A 126 -10.84 0.97 8.46
C GLY A 126 -11.05 -0.52 8.74
N PHE A 127 -10.52 -1.07 9.84
CA PHE A 127 -10.81 -2.47 10.18
C PHE A 127 -12.33 -2.70 10.27
N VAL A 128 -12.89 -3.46 9.33
CA VAL A 128 -14.31 -3.83 9.35
C VAL A 128 -14.44 -5.08 10.23
N LYS A 129 -15.35 -5.03 11.21
CA LYS A 129 -15.75 -6.22 11.97
C LYS A 129 -16.72 -7.01 11.11
N VAL A 130 -16.66 -8.33 11.21
CA VAL A 130 -17.66 -9.20 10.58
C VAL A 130 -19.03 -8.86 11.15
N ASP A 131 -19.96 -8.56 10.27
CA ASP A 131 -21.38 -8.40 10.58
C ASP A 131 -22.11 -9.63 10.04
N ASP A 132 -22.54 -10.52 10.93
CA ASP A 132 -23.20 -11.77 10.58
C ASP A 132 -24.56 -11.54 9.88
N ASP A 133 -25.13 -10.34 10.00
CA ASP A 133 -26.40 -9.97 9.35
C ASP A 133 -26.19 -9.33 7.95
N ASN A 134 -24.93 -9.16 7.50
CA ASN A 134 -24.66 -8.60 6.17
C ASN A 134 -24.96 -9.64 5.07
N PRO A 135 -25.95 -9.39 4.18
CA PRO A 135 -26.32 -10.35 3.13
C PRO A 135 -25.19 -10.64 2.13
N PHE A 136 -24.24 -9.72 1.96
CA PHE A 136 -23.09 -9.94 1.09
C PHE A 136 -22.04 -10.90 1.70
N LEU A 137 -22.14 -11.20 3.01
CA LEU A 137 -21.23 -12.13 3.70
C LEU A 137 -21.82 -13.53 3.86
N GLU A 138 -23.05 -13.79 3.39
CA GLU A 138 -23.67 -15.12 3.45
C GLU A 138 -22.77 -16.20 2.81
N PRO A 139 -22.50 -17.33 3.49
CA PRO A 139 -21.63 -18.37 2.94
C PRO A 139 -22.11 -18.90 1.58
N VAL A 140 -21.19 -19.08 0.65
CA VAL A 140 -21.45 -19.65 -0.67
C VAL A 140 -21.05 -21.13 -0.62
N HIS A 141 -21.99 -22.04 -0.83
CA HIS A 141 -21.77 -23.50 -0.65
C HIS A 141 -21.26 -23.89 0.76
N GLY A 142 -21.61 -23.10 1.77
CA GLY A 142 -21.12 -23.29 3.13
C GLY A 142 -19.70 -22.79 3.39
N LEU A 143 -19.08 -22.12 2.41
CA LEU A 143 -17.77 -21.48 2.54
C LEU A 143 -17.94 -19.98 2.79
N SER A 144 -17.35 -19.51 3.89
CA SER A 144 -17.34 -18.09 4.25
C SER A 144 -16.36 -17.30 3.37
N LEU A 145 -16.43 -15.97 3.44
CA LEU A 145 -15.42 -15.10 2.82
C LEU A 145 -14.01 -15.44 3.34
N ARG A 146 -13.90 -15.79 4.64
CA ARG A 146 -12.63 -16.16 5.27
C ARG A 146 -12.06 -17.47 4.70
N ASP A 147 -12.91 -18.47 4.48
CA ASP A 147 -12.51 -19.74 3.84
C ASP A 147 -12.06 -19.50 2.40
N TYR A 148 -12.84 -18.72 1.64
CA TYR A 148 -12.50 -18.31 0.28
C TYR A 148 -11.15 -17.58 0.23
N THR A 149 -10.91 -16.60 1.11
CA THR A 149 -9.61 -15.92 1.18
C THR A 149 -8.47 -16.88 1.52
N ALA A 150 -8.68 -17.84 2.44
CA ALA A 150 -7.67 -18.85 2.77
C ALA A 150 -7.32 -19.74 1.55
N MET A 151 -8.31 -20.09 0.73
CA MET A 151 -8.10 -20.80 -0.54
C MET A 151 -7.33 -19.94 -1.54
N CYS A 152 -7.73 -18.68 -1.74
CA CYS A 152 -7.01 -17.73 -2.59
C CYS A 152 -5.56 -17.57 -2.16
N LEU A 153 -5.29 -17.48 -0.85
CA LEU A 153 -3.93 -17.39 -0.32
C LEU A 153 -3.08 -18.60 -0.71
N LYS A 154 -3.61 -19.83 -0.61
CA LYS A 154 -2.89 -21.04 -1.02
C LYS A 154 -2.60 -21.08 -2.52
N ILE A 155 -3.58 -20.71 -3.34
CA ILE A 155 -3.40 -20.64 -4.79
C ILE A 155 -2.38 -19.55 -5.14
N SER A 156 -2.47 -18.38 -4.49
CA SER A 156 -1.50 -17.30 -4.66
C SER A 156 -0.09 -17.65 -4.18
N ALA A 157 0.03 -18.63 -3.29
CA ALA A 157 1.30 -19.21 -2.85
C ALA A 157 1.82 -20.28 -3.82
N GLY A 158 1.11 -20.54 -4.92
CA GLY A 158 1.50 -21.46 -5.99
C GLY A 158 1.04 -22.89 -5.83
N ILE A 159 0.07 -23.16 -4.94
CA ILE A 159 -0.56 -24.48 -4.85
C ILE A 159 -1.63 -24.60 -5.94
N ASP A 160 -1.66 -25.73 -6.64
CA ASP A 160 -2.66 -25.99 -7.67
C ASP A 160 -4.09 -25.92 -7.10
N TYR A 161 -4.99 -25.23 -7.80
CA TYR A 161 -6.34 -25.00 -7.29
C TYR A 161 -7.13 -26.31 -7.13
N GLN A 162 -6.82 -27.37 -7.90
CA GLN A 162 -7.47 -28.67 -7.76
C GLN A 162 -7.04 -29.35 -6.45
N GLU A 163 -5.78 -29.18 -6.03
CA GLU A 163 -5.31 -29.65 -4.72
C GLU A 163 -5.98 -28.90 -3.59
N VAL A 164 -6.17 -27.58 -3.73
CA VAL A 164 -6.93 -26.76 -2.77
C VAL A 164 -8.38 -27.22 -2.69
N CYS A 165 -9.06 -27.42 -3.84
CA CYS A 165 -10.43 -27.94 -3.88
C CYS A 165 -10.56 -29.30 -3.20
N LYS A 166 -9.61 -30.20 -3.48
CA LYS A 166 -9.56 -31.54 -2.88
C LYS A 166 -9.37 -31.48 -1.37
N ALA A 167 -8.49 -30.61 -0.87
CA ALA A 167 -8.29 -30.42 0.57
C ALA A 167 -9.52 -29.84 1.26
N MET A 168 -10.25 -28.95 0.59
CA MET A 168 -11.52 -28.39 1.04
C MET A 168 -12.69 -29.36 0.93
N GLY A 169 -12.53 -30.48 0.23
CA GLY A 169 -13.60 -31.45 -0.01
C GLY A 169 -14.69 -30.93 -0.96
N ILE A 170 -14.34 -30.02 -1.87
CA ILE A 170 -15.27 -29.44 -2.86
C ILE A 170 -14.91 -29.86 -4.28
N GLU A 171 -15.90 -29.82 -5.18
CA GLU A 171 -15.68 -30.03 -6.61
C GLU A 171 -15.11 -28.76 -7.27
N PRO A 172 -14.26 -28.87 -8.31
CA PRO A 172 -13.71 -27.70 -9.01
C PRO A 172 -14.77 -26.71 -9.53
N ILE A 173 -15.97 -27.18 -9.87
CA ILE A 173 -17.05 -26.29 -10.30
C ILE A 173 -17.50 -25.33 -9.20
N ILE A 174 -17.41 -25.74 -7.92
CA ILE A 174 -17.71 -24.89 -6.77
C ILE A 174 -16.68 -23.75 -6.68
N TRP A 175 -15.41 -24.02 -6.98
CA TRP A 175 -14.38 -23.00 -7.03
C TRP A 175 -14.64 -21.94 -8.10
N GLU A 176 -15.04 -22.35 -9.30
CA GLU A 176 -15.42 -21.41 -10.36
C GLU A 176 -16.63 -20.53 -9.97
N GLU A 177 -17.60 -21.11 -9.27
CA GLU A 177 -18.75 -20.36 -8.75
C GLU A 177 -18.33 -19.37 -7.65
N LEU A 178 -17.41 -19.74 -6.75
CA LEU A 178 -16.85 -18.83 -5.74
C LEU A 178 -16.12 -17.64 -6.39
N ASN A 179 -15.32 -17.89 -7.43
CA ASN A 179 -14.63 -16.85 -8.21
C ASN A 179 -15.57 -15.96 -9.03
N THR A 180 -16.84 -16.33 -9.16
CA THR A 180 -17.86 -15.48 -9.76
C THR A 180 -18.59 -14.67 -8.69
N ILE A 181 -19.07 -15.35 -7.64
CA ILE A 181 -19.97 -14.77 -6.65
C ILE A 181 -19.24 -13.77 -5.74
N TRP A 182 -18.05 -14.09 -5.24
CA TRP A 182 -17.34 -13.18 -4.33
C TRP A 182 -16.90 -11.88 -5.01
N PRO A 183 -16.28 -11.89 -6.21
CA PRO A 183 -16.00 -10.65 -6.94
C PRO A 183 -17.25 -9.86 -7.31
N GLN A 184 -18.35 -10.54 -7.68
CA GLN A 184 -19.64 -9.87 -7.90
C GLN A 184 -20.11 -9.14 -6.64
N ARG A 185 -20.08 -9.81 -5.48
CA ARG A 185 -20.46 -9.19 -4.20
C ARG A 185 -19.53 -8.05 -3.80
N MET A 186 -18.21 -8.16 -4.05
CA MET A 186 -17.27 -7.06 -3.86
C MET A 186 -17.59 -5.85 -4.75
N GLY A 187 -18.08 -6.08 -5.97
CA GLY A 187 -18.50 -5.03 -6.90
C GLY A 187 -19.87 -4.42 -6.59
N GLU A 188 -20.80 -5.21 -6.04
CA GLU A 188 -22.15 -4.77 -5.68
C GLU A 188 -22.24 -4.15 -4.28
N ASP A 189 -21.32 -4.50 -3.38
CA ASP A 189 -21.25 -3.96 -2.03
C ASP A 189 -20.74 -2.52 -2.02
N THR A 190 -21.68 -1.57 -2.04
CA THR A 190 -21.39 -0.13 -1.99
C THR A 190 -20.77 0.32 -0.66
N SER A 191 -20.83 -0.50 0.39
CA SER A 191 -20.18 -0.20 1.68
C SER A 191 -18.69 -0.58 1.70
N PHE A 192 -18.23 -1.28 0.66
CA PHE A 192 -16.88 -1.86 0.55
C PHE A 192 -16.51 -2.85 1.67
N THR A 193 -17.48 -3.30 2.48
CA THR A 193 -17.30 -4.24 3.58
C THR A 193 -16.67 -5.55 3.12
N VAL A 194 -17.18 -6.16 2.05
CA VAL A 194 -16.65 -7.44 1.53
C VAL A 194 -15.20 -7.27 1.07
N THR A 195 -14.93 -6.20 0.32
CA THR A 195 -13.58 -5.91 -0.20
C THR A 195 -12.59 -5.63 0.92
N THR A 196 -12.99 -4.86 1.93
CA THR A 196 -12.15 -4.57 3.09
C THR A 196 -11.88 -5.83 3.92
N LEU A 197 -12.90 -6.64 4.22
CA LEU A 197 -12.73 -7.90 4.95
C LEU A 197 -11.84 -8.88 4.20
N PHE A 198 -12.01 -9.00 2.88
CA PHE A 198 -11.15 -9.83 2.04
C PHE A 198 -9.68 -9.37 2.14
N GLY A 199 -9.44 -8.06 2.03
CA GLY A 199 -8.11 -7.48 2.19
C GLY A 199 -7.52 -7.70 3.59
N GLN A 200 -8.33 -7.56 4.65
CA GLN A 200 -7.91 -7.82 6.03
C GLN A 200 -7.49 -9.28 6.22
N TYR A 201 -8.30 -10.23 5.75
CA TYR A 201 -7.98 -11.65 5.83
C TYR A 201 -6.72 -12.02 5.03
N TYR A 202 -6.53 -11.37 3.89
CA TYR A 202 -5.31 -11.52 3.10
C TYR A 202 -4.08 -11.01 3.86
N ALA A 203 -4.17 -9.84 4.48
CA ALA A 203 -3.11 -9.25 5.29
C ALA A 203 -2.81 -10.07 6.55
N GLU A 204 -3.82 -10.70 7.16
CA GLU A 204 -3.66 -11.66 8.26
C GLU A 204 -2.98 -12.96 7.83
N SER A 205 -2.82 -13.21 6.52
CA SER A 205 -2.40 -14.50 5.98
C SER A 205 -3.24 -15.65 6.53
N VAL A 206 -4.57 -15.46 6.53
CA VAL A 206 -5.50 -16.43 7.12
C VAL A 206 -5.29 -17.84 6.57
N THR A 207 -5.30 -18.82 7.47
CA THR A 207 -5.33 -20.24 7.14
C THR A 207 -6.48 -20.90 7.87
N ILE A 208 -6.89 -22.07 7.37
CA ILE A 208 -7.90 -22.93 7.97
C ILE A 208 -7.37 -24.36 8.07
N PRO A 209 -7.85 -25.18 9.03
CA PRO A 209 -7.28 -26.50 9.33
C PRO A 209 -7.13 -27.42 8.10
N GLN A 210 -8.07 -27.34 7.16
CA GLN A 210 -8.10 -28.12 5.93
C GLN A 210 -6.89 -27.82 5.02
N LEU A 211 -6.36 -26.58 5.07
CA LEU A 211 -5.31 -26.09 4.19
C LEU A 211 -3.93 -26.01 4.85
N GLU A 212 -3.82 -26.25 6.16
CA GLU A 212 -2.57 -26.13 6.93
C GLU A 212 -1.43 -27.00 6.37
N ASN A 213 -1.77 -28.21 5.90
CA ASN A 213 -0.80 -29.17 5.41
C ASN A 213 -0.41 -28.98 3.95
N LEU A 214 -1.12 -28.13 3.20
CA LEU A 214 -0.73 -27.81 1.84
C LEU A 214 0.44 -26.83 1.86
N LYS A 215 1.56 -27.28 1.32
CA LYS A 215 2.80 -26.50 1.19
C LYS A 215 3.21 -26.49 -0.27
N THR A 216 3.60 -25.31 -0.74
CA THR A 216 4.20 -25.16 -2.06
C THR A 216 5.60 -25.76 -2.05
N GLU A 217 5.89 -26.62 -3.02
CA GLU A 217 7.27 -26.99 -3.33
C GLU A 217 7.87 -25.91 -4.24
N ILE A 218 8.78 -25.11 -3.69
CA ILE A 218 9.52 -24.11 -4.47
C ILE A 218 10.77 -24.78 -5.03
N SER A 219 10.96 -24.70 -6.34
CA SER A 219 12.17 -25.23 -7.00
C SER A 219 13.42 -24.42 -6.59
N GLU A 220 14.61 -25.00 -6.72
CA GLU A 220 15.87 -24.28 -6.48
C GLU A 220 15.99 -23.01 -7.36
N GLU A 221 15.52 -23.09 -8.60
CA GLU A 221 15.46 -21.96 -9.52
C GLU A 221 14.44 -20.90 -9.06
N GLY A 222 13.26 -21.31 -8.59
CA GLY A 222 12.27 -20.41 -8.01
C GLY A 222 12.80 -19.67 -6.78
N LEU A 223 13.55 -20.36 -5.92
CA LEU A 223 14.23 -19.74 -4.78
C LEU A 223 15.30 -18.73 -5.23
N ALA A 224 16.10 -19.06 -6.25
CA ALA A 224 17.11 -18.16 -6.79
C ALA A 224 16.47 -16.92 -7.44
N ASN A 225 15.38 -17.08 -8.19
CA ASN A 225 14.63 -15.98 -8.78
C ASN A 225 13.96 -15.12 -7.70
N LEU A 226 13.40 -15.73 -6.66
CA LEU A 226 12.83 -15.01 -5.51
C LEU A 226 13.88 -14.16 -4.80
N GLU A 227 15.08 -14.70 -4.57
CA GLU A 227 16.18 -13.93 -3.98
C GLU A 227 16.64 -12.80 -4.91
N ARG A 228 16.64 -13.05 -6.22
CA ARG A 228 16.99 -12.05 -7.21
C ARG A 228 15.99 -10.90 -7.23
N ILE A 229 14.67 -11.13 -7.18
CA ILE A 229 13.69 -10.02 -7.16
C ILE A 229 13.79 -9.16 -5.88
N LYS A 230 14.29 -9.74 -4.78
CA LYS A 230 14.52 -9.03 -3.50
C LYS A 230 15.74 -8.11 -3.52
N THR A 231 16.72 -8.40 -4.36
CA THR A 231 18.05 -7.78 -4.33
C THR A 231 18.38 -6.99 -5.59
N ASP A 232 17.73 -7.31 -6.72
CA ASP A 232 17.90 -6.67 -8.01
C ASP A 232 16.61 -5.93 -8.40
N ARG A 233 16.60 -4.61 -8.21
CA ARG A 233 15.43 -3.76 -8.53
C ARG A 233 15.10 -3.78 -10.02
N TYR A 234 16.09 -3.85 -10.90
CA TYR A 234 15.83 -3.92 -12.35
C TYR A 234 15.12 -5.21 -12.71
N PHE A 235 15.51 -6.33 -12.10
CA PHE A 235 14.80 -7.60 -12.28
C PHE A 235 13.38 -7.57 -11.72
N TYR A 236 13.15 -6.96 -10.56
CA TYR A 236 11.79 -6.74 -10.06
C TYR A 236 10.93 -5.92 -11.05
N GLU A 237 11.46 -4.81 -11.58
CA GLU A 237 10.73 -3.95 -12.52
C GLU A 237 10.48 -4.64 -13.86
N GLU A 238 11.41 -5.50 -14.30
CA GLU A 238 11.20 -6.36 -15.46
C GLU A 238 9.98 -7.26 -15.28
N LEU A 239 9.92 -7.98 -14.16
CA LEU A 239 8.81 -8.89 -13.88
C LEU A 239 7.50 -8.13 -13.63
N ALA A 240 7.55 -6.94 -13.01
CA ALA A 240 6.38 -6.08 -12.84
C ALA A 240 5.83 -5.60 -14.19
N GLY A 241 6.70 -5.19 -15.12
CA GLY A 241 6.34 -4.83 -16.49
C GLY A 241 5.79 -6.03 -17.28
N ALA A 242 6.42 -7.20 -17.17
CA ALA A 242 5.97 -8.43 -17.80
C ALA A 242 4.57 -8.85 -17.32
N ARG A 243 4.33 -8.81 -16.01
CA ARG A 243 3.03 -9.12 -15.41
C ARG A 243 1.94 -8.17 -15.92
N GLN A 244 2.24 -6.87 -16.01
CA GLN A 244 1.30 -5.88 -16.54
C GLN A 244 0.98 -6.15 -18.01
N ALA A 245 1.98 -6.46 -18.83
CA ALA A 245 1.79 -6.81 -20.23
C ALA A 245 0.96 -8.10 -20.40
N ALA A 246 1.14 -9.11 -19.54
CA ALA A 246 0.36 -10.34 -19.60
C ALA A 246 -1.15 -10.06 -19.45
N TYR A 247 -1.53 -9.22 -18.49
CA TYR A 247 -2.94 -8.83 -18.29
C TYR A 247 -3.55 -8.13 -19.50
N GLU A 248 -2.79 -7.31 -20.22
CA GLU A 248 -3.25 -6.62 -21.44
C GLU A 248 -3.62 -7.59 -22.58
N TYR A 249 -3.06 -8.81 -22.56
CA TYR A 249 -3.31 -9.87 -23.55
C TYR A 249 -4.22 -10.98 -23.01
N GLY A 250 -4.92 -10.73 -21.89
CA GLY A 250 -5.83 -11.68 -21.26
C GLY A 250 -5.14 -12.90 -20.64
N ILE A 251 -3.82 -12.81 -20.38
CA ILE A 251 -3.03 -13.82 -19.70
C ILE A 251 -3.03 -13.49 -18.21
N ASP A 252 -3.23 -14.50 -17.35
CA ASP A 252 -3.00 -14.34 -15.92
C ASP A 252 -1.50 -14.10 -15.67
N GLY A 253 -1.12 -12.84 -15.48
CA GLY A 253 0.26 -12.45 -15.26
C GLY A 253 0.86 -13.03 -13.98
N ALA A 254 0.06 -13.26 -12.94
CA ALA A 254 0.55 -13.88 -11.72
C ALA A 254 0.89 -15.36 -11.95
N GLN A 255 0.00 -16.09 -12.63
CA GLN A 255 0.24 -17.46 -13.02
C GLN A 255 1.44 -17.57 -13.98
N TRP A 256 1.55 -16.66 -14.95
CA TRP A 256 2.67 -16.67 -15.89
C TRP A 256 4.03 -16.46 -15.19
N ILE A 257 4.11 -15.57 -14.19
CA ILE A 257 5.32 -15.38 -13.38
C ILE A 257 5.64 -16.63 -12.56
N LEU A 258 4.63 -17.27 -11.98
CA LEU A 258 4.81 -18.53 -11.25
C LEU A 258 5.34 -19.63 -12.17
N ASP A 259 4.74 -19.82 -13.33
CA ASP A 259 5.11 -20.86 -14.30
C ASP A 259 6.51 -20.62 -14.89
N THR A 260 6.88 -19.35 -15.14
CA THR A 260 8.12 -18.98 -15.82
C THR A 260 9.29 -18.80 -14.86
N PHE A 261 9.05 -18.27 -13.67
CA PHE A 261 10.10 -17.90 -12.72
C PHE A 261 10.03 -18.63 -11.39
N GLY A 262 8.98 -19.43 -11.13
CA GLY A 262 8.79 -20.10 -9.85
C GLY A 262 8.48 -19.14 -8.69
N ILE A 263 8.09 -17.90 -8.99
CA ILE A 263 7.75 -16.89 -7.99
C ILE A 263 6.23 -16.80 -7.90
N ASN A 264 5.68 -17.18 -6.75
CA ASN A 264 4.26 -17.07 -6.52
C ASN A 264 3.83 -15.61 -6.24
N LEU A 265 2.53 -15.34 -6.35
CA LEU A 265 1.98 -14.00 -6.19
C LEU A 265 2.22 -13.44 -4.78
N ALA A 266 2.09 -14.26 -3.73
CA ALA A 266 2.28 -13.81 -2.36
C ALA A 266 3.71 -13.30 -2.12
N ASP A 267 4.71 -14.07 -2.56
CA ASP A 267 6.11 -13.69 -2.52
C ASP A 267 6.38 -12.43 -3.35
N PHE A 268 5.82 -12.35 -4.56
CA PHE A 268 5.95 -11.17 -5.41
C PHE A 268 5.40 -9.90 -4.72
N GLN A 269 4.23 -9.98 -4.08
CA GLN A 269 3.63 -8.86 -3.36
C GLN A 269 4.44 -8.46 -2.12
N SER A 270 4.99 -9.44 -1.39
CA SER A 270 5.90 -9.16 -0.27
C SER A 270 7.12 -8.36 -0.73
N VAL A 271 7.68 -8.69 -1.88
CA VAL A 271 8.83 -7.97 -2.46
C VAL A 271 8.43 -6.60 -2.98
N ALA A 272 7.24 -6.46 -3.56
CA ALA A 272 6.70 -5.16 -3.96
C ALA A 272 6.61 -4.19 -2.76
N MET A 273 6.13 -4.67 -1.60
CA MET A 273 6.07 -3.90 -0.36
C MET A 273 7.45 -3.52 0.19
N GLN A 274 8.43 -4.44 0.11
CA GLN A 274 9.82 -4.15 0.47
C GLN A 274 10.35 -2.98 -0.37
N TRP A 275 10.20 -3.04 -1.68
CA TRP A 275 10.71 -1.98 -2.54
C TRP A 275 9.93 -0.67 -2.43
N MET A 276 8.61 -0.71 -2.18
CA MET A 276 7.85 0.50 -1.89
C MET A 276 8.38 1.20 -0.63
N THR A 277 8.72 0.42 0.40
CA THR A 277 9.31 0.94 1.65
C THR A 277 10.68 1.56 1.37
N GLU A 278 11.54 0.86 0.64
CA GLU A 278 12.86 1.33 0.23
C GLU A 278 12.78 2.63 -0.59
N GLN A 279 11.86 2.69 -1.56
CA GLN A 279 11.60 3.88 -2.38
C GLN A 279 11.19 5.07 -1.51
N ASN A 280 10.25 4.87 -0.58
CA ASN A 280 9.75 5.94 0.27
C ASN A 280 10.80 6.48 1.25
N GLN A 281 11.76 5.64 1.66
CA GLN A 281 12.79 6.02 2.63
C GLN A 281 14.04 6.62 1.97
N ASN A 282 14.46 6.08 0.83
CA ASN A 282 15.83 6.26 0.36
C ASN A 282 15.94 6.86 -1.04
N TRP A 283 14.86 6.94 -1.82
CA TRP A 283 14.96 7.30 -3.24
C TRP A 283 14.64 8.76 -3.52
N ASN A 284 15.32 9.30 -4.53
CA ASN A 284 15.03 10.61 -5.08
C ASN A 284 14.18 10.50 -6.37
N ALA A 285 13.82 11.65 -6.94
CA ALA A 285 12.99 11.70 -8.15
C ALA A 285 13.65 11.07 -9.40
N GLU A 286 14.98 11.10 -9.49
CA GLU A 286 15.72 10.50 -10.60
C GLU A 286 15.67 8.97 -10.52
N ASP A 287 15.85 8.40 -9.32
CA ASP A 287 15.74 6.95 -9.09
C ASP A 287 14.33 6.44 -9.46
N VAL A 288 13.29 7.10 -8.97
CA VAL A 288 11.89 6.77 -9.26
C VAL A 288 11.62 6.83 -10.77
N THR A 289 12.13 7.86 -11.44
CA THR A 289 11.96 8.02 -12.89
C THR A 289 12.69 6.93 -13.66
N ALA A 290 13.93 6.59 -13.26
CA ALA A 290 14.73 5.56 -13.93
C ALA A 290 14.06 4.18 -13.86
N PHE A 291 13.57 3.78 -12.68
CA PHE A 291 12.90 2.49 -12.51
C PHE A 291 11.52 2.44 -13.19
N SER A 292 10.74 3.53 -13.14
CA SER A 292 9.47 3.59 -13.88
C SER A 292 9.69 3.51 -15.40
N ASN A 293 10.73 4.15 -15.93
CA ASN A 293 11.07 4.04 -17.35
C ASN A 293 11.49 2.62 -17.72
N HIS A 294 12.29 1.96 -16.87
CA HIS A 294 12.68 0.57 -17.10
C HIS A 294 11.48 -0.37 -17.09
N GLN A 295 10.56 -0.23 -16.12
CA GLN A 295 9.34 -1.01 -16.06
C GLN A 295 8.49 -0.85 -17.33
N GLN A 296 8.32 0.38 -17.82
CA GLN A 296 7.59 0.67 -19.06
C GLN A 296 8.29 0.10 -20.31
N GLU A 297 9.61 0.13 -20.36
CA GLU A 297 10.40 -0.48 -21.43
C GLU A 297 10.16 -2.00 -21.46
N LYS A 298 10.24 -2.65 -20.29
CA LYS A 298 10.01 -4.09 -20.16
C LYS A 298 8.57 -4.48 -20.43
N GLN A 299 7.59 -3.70 -20.00
CA GLN A 299 6.19 -3.90 -20.37
C GLN A 299 6.01 -3.92 -21.90
N LYS A 300 6.62 -2.98 -22.63
CA LYS A 300 6.57 -2.96 -24.11
C LYS A 300 7.27 -4.18 -24.72
N GLU A 301 8.41 -4.58 -24.18
CA GLU A 301 9.15 -5.76 -24.63
C GLU A 301 8.30 -7.04 -24.48
N TYR A 302 7.70 -7.25 -23.32
CA TYR A 302 6.86 -8.42 -23.05
C TYR A 302 5.52 -8.37 -23.79
N ALA A 303 4.91 -7.19 -23.96
CA ALA A 303 3.73 -7.03 -24.80
C ALA A 303 4.01 -7.47 -26.25
N ALA A 304 5.18 -7.13 -26.80
CA ALA A 304 5.58 -7.59 -28.13
C ALA A 304 5.79 -9.12 -28.19
N LYS A 305 6.34 -9.72 -27.12
CA LYS A 305 6.49 -11.18 -27.00
C LYS A 305 5.12 -11.87 -26.98
N PHE A 306 4.21 -11.43 -26.12
CA PHE A 306 2.86 -12.01 -26.02
C PHE A 306 2.04 -11.81 -27.30
N ALA A 307 2.15 -10.66 -27.96
CA ALA A 307 1.54 -10.43 -29.26
C ALA A 307 2.04 -11.42 -30.33
N ALA A 308 3.35 -11.69 -30.36
CA ALA A 308 3.94 -12.64 -31.29
C ALA A 308 3.49 -14.09 -31.00
N GLU A 309 3.39 -14.46 -29.72
CA GLU A 309 2.93 -15.78 -29.28
C GLU A 309 1.44 -16.03 -29.57
N GLN A 310 0.62 -14.98 -29.53
CA GLN A 310 -0.79 -15.03 -29.92
C GLN A 310 -1.03 -14.93 -31.45
N GLY A 311 0.04 -14.97 -32.26
CA GLY A 311 -0.04 -15.09 -33.72
C GLY A 311 0.32 -13.83 -34.51
N GLY A 312 0.76 -12.74 -33.87
CA GLY A 312 1.17 -11.51 -34.54
C GLY A 312 0.02 -10.76 -35.22
N ASN A 313 0.18 -9.46 -35.44
CA ASN A 313 -0.80 -8.59 -36.09
C ASN A 313 -1.30 -9.20 -37.42
N ILE A 314 -2.54 -9.71 -37.43
CA ILE A 314 -3.34 -9.92 -38.65
C ILE A 314 -3.58 -8.57 -39.37
N ALA A 315 -3.29 -7.45 -38.70
CA ALA A 315 -3.47 -6.09 -39.22
C ALA A 315 -2.40 -5.61 -40.22
N ASP A 316 -1.22 -6.24 -40.31
CA ASP A 316 -0.17 -5.79 -41.25
C ASP A 316 -0.24 -6.44 -42.66
N ASP A 317 -1.14 -7.42 -42.87
CA ASP A 317 -1.28 -8.15 -44.14
C ASP A 317 -2.41 -7.64 -45.05
N VAL A 318 -3.06 -6.51 -44.71
CA VAL A 318 -4.05 -5.86 -45.60
C VAL A 318 -3.46 -4.59 -46.19
N SER A 319 -2.87 -4.72 -47.37
CA SER A 319 -2.66 -3.59 -48.26
C SER A 319 -3.96 -3.30 -49.02
N PHE A 320 -4.51 -2.10 -48.83
CA PHE A 320 -5.64 -1.56 -49.60
C PHE A 320 -5.19 -0.92 -50.90
#